data_AF-A0A921UF62-F1
#
_entry.id   AF-A0A921UF62-F1
#
_cell.length_a   1.000
_cell.length_b   1.000
_cell.length_c   1.000
_cell.angle_alpha   90.00
_cell.angle_beta   90.00
_cell.angle_gamma   90.00
#
_symmetry.space_group_name_H-M   'P 1'
#
loop_
_entity.id
_entity.type
_entity.pdbx_description
1 polymer ?
#
loop_
_entity_poly.entity_id
_entity_poly.type
_entity_poly.pdbx_seq_one_letter_code
_entity_poly.pdbx_strand_id
1 'polypeptide(L)'
;MPSSSVIQQNSHATDPSSSISRRKKCTDDIVWFIHLPMRQAAMALGMSCATIQRTCRRNGIQRWPSRKIGALDRKIAKLENNMFLKRDRVKRAKMLDEWNKLSRERMDIYCYFMSLI
;
A
#
# COMPACT_ATOMS: atom_id res chain seq x y z
N MET A 1 12.38 8.04 -65.27
CA MET A 1 11.30 7.54 -66.14
C MET A 1 11.97 6.75 -67.25
N PRO A 2 11.59 5.51 -67.62
CA PRO A 2 10.39 4.68 -67.33
C PRO A 2 10.80 3.41 -66.52
N SER A 3 10.04 2.32 -66.34
CA SER A 3 8.65 2.00 -65.96
C SER A 3 8.61 0.46 -65.79
N SER A 4 7.60 -0.06 -65.07
CA SER A 4 7.13 -1.47 -65.07
C SER A 4 7.94 -2.46 -64.20
N SER A 5 7.41 -3.33 -63.34
CA SER A 5 6.07 -3.81 -62.94
C SER A 5 6.31 -4.58 -61.60
N VAL A 6 5.38 -4.79 -60.66
CA VAL A 6 4.30 -5.80 -60.67
C VAL A 6 3.61 -5.71 -59.30
N ILE A 7 2.27 -5.78 -59.32
CA ILE A 7 1.35 -5.96 -58.19
C ILE A 7 1.41 -7.41 -57.70
N GLN A 8 1.44 -7.69 -56.38
CA GLN A 8 0.44 -8.54 -55.71
C GLN A 8 0.62 -8.52 -54.18
N GLN A 9 -0.53 -8.46 -53.53
CA GLN A 9 -0.80 -8.51 -52.09
C GLN A 9 -0.42 -9.86 -51.47
N ASN A 10 -0.08 -9.88 -50.17
CA ASN A 10 -0.71 -10.84 -49.27
C ASN A 10 -0.70 -10.40 -47.81
N SER A 11 -1.89 -10.43 -47.22
CA SER A 11 -2.23 -10.26 -45.81
C SER A 11 -1.64 -11.36 -44.92
N HIS A 12 -1.14 -10.98 -43.74
CA HIS A 12 -1.17 -11.87 -42.58
C HIS A 12 -1.57 -11.06 -41.34
N ALA A 13 -2.85 -11.22 -40.95
CA ALA A 13 -3.29 -10.94 -39.61
C ALA A 13 -2.47 -11.82 -38.64
N THR A 14 -1.92 -11.22 -37.59
CA THR A 14 -1.61 -11.93 -36.34
C THR A 14 -2.19 -11.12 -35.19
N ASP A 15 -2.99 -11.82 -34.42
CA ASP A 15 -3.91 -11.33 -33.41
C ASP A 15 -3.29 -10.52 -32.26
N PRO A 16 -4.09 -9.66 -31.61
CA PRO A 16 -3.76 -9.06 -30.34
C PRO A 16 -3.96 -10.09 -29.23
N SER A 17 -2.99 -11.00 -29.06
CA SER A 17 -2.96 -11.90 -27.91
C SER A 17 -1.67 -11.71 -27.14
N SER A 18 -1.45 -10.49 -26.62
CA SER A 18 -0.73 -10.39 -25.36
C SER A 18 -1.68 -10.93 -24.30
N SER A 19 -1.50 -12.21 -23.99
CA SER A 19 -2.02 -12.82 -22.80
C SER A 19 -1.51 -11.98 -21.62
N ILE A 20 -2.27 -10.95 -21.25
CA ILE A 20 -2.21 -10.36 -19.92
C ILE A 20 -2.66 -11.51 -19.04
N SER A 21 -1.69 -12.36 -18.69
CA SER A 21 -1.75 -13.28 -17.58
C SER A 21 -2.29 -12.40 -16.46
N ARG A 22 -3.58 -12.60 -16.17
CA ARG A 22 -4.31 -11.85 -15.16
C ARG A 22 -3.76 -12.38 -13.86
N ARG A 23 -2.49 -12.04 -13.57
CA ARG A 23 -1.78 -12.40 -12.36
C ARG A 23 -2.75 -12.01 -11.27
N LYS A 24 -3.23 -13.01 -10.52
CA LYS A 24 -4.00 -12.78 -9.31
C LYS A 24 -3.11 -11.85 -8.48
N LYS A 25 -3.45 -10.55 -8.46
CA LYS A 25 -2.75 -9.60 -7.61
C LYS A 25 -3.12 -10.01 -6.20
N CYS A 26 -2.14 -10.43 -5.42
CA CYS A 26 -2.35 -10.84 -4.04
C CYS A 26 -2.94 -9.64 -3.30
N THR A 27 -4.19 -9.78 -2.86
CA THR A 27 -4.87 -8.76 -2.05
C THR A 27 -4.21 -8.62 -0.68
N ASP A 28 -3.55 -9.68 -0.23
CA ASP A 28 -2.87 -9.77 1.06
C ASP A 28 -1.70 -8.77 1.13
N ASP A 29 -1.09 -8.46 -0.02
CA ASP A 29 0.01 -7.51 -0.12
C ASP A 29 -0.41 -6.08 0.26
N ILE A 30 -1.72 -5.76 0.19
CA ILE A 30 -2.25 -4.43 0.49
C ILE A 30 -1.87 -3.98 1.91
N VAL A 31 -1.80 -4.92 2.86
CA VAL A 31 -1.56 -4.61 4.27
C VAL A 31 -0.23 -3.94 4.49
N TRP A 32 0.81 -4.38 3.77
CA TRP A 32 2.15 -3.81 3.92
C TRP A 32 2.18 -2.32 3.59
N PHE A 33 1.20 -1.80 2.83
CA PHE A 33 1.17 -0.42 2.36
C PHE A 33 0.11 0.47 3.05
N ILE A 34 -0.61 -0.03 4.07
CA ILE A 34 -1.71 0.76 4.69
C ILE A 34 -1.25 2.01 5.44
N HIS A 35 0.02 2.06 5.81
CA HIS A 35 0.65 3.25 6.38
C HIS A 35 0.80 4.39 5.36
N LEU A 36 0.87 4.07 4.07
CA LEU A 36 0.99 5.05 3.00
C LEU A 36 -0.36 5.64 2.61
N PRO A 37 -0.42 6.86 2.07
CA PRO A 37 -1.60 7.35 1.36
C PRO A 37 -2.02 6.37 0.26
N MET A 38 -3.33 6.17 0.07
CA MET A 38 -3.87 5.19 -0.87
C MET A 38 -3.27 5.31 -2.29
N ARG A 39 -3.03 6.54 -2.77
CA ARG A 39 -2.39 6.77 -4.08
C ARG A 39 -0.98 6.20 -4.15
N GLN A 40 -0.18 6.35 -3.09
CA GLN A 40 1.18 5.82 -3.02
C GLN A 40 1.16 4.29 -2.88
N ALA A 41 0.25 3.75 -2.05
CA ALA A 41 0.06 2.31 -1.94
C ALA A 41 -0.34 1.68 -3.29
N ALA A 42 -1.24 2.33 -4.03
CA ALA A 42 -1.67 1.92 -5.37
C ALA A 42 -0.49 1.85 -6.35
N MET A 43 0.36 2.87 -6.36
CA MET A 43 1.58 2.89 -7.18
C MET A 43 2.56 1.78 -6.79
N ALA A 44 2.79 1.58 -5.49
CA ALA A 44 3.70 0.55 -5.00
C ALA A 44 3.23 -0.87 -5.33
N LEU A 45 1.91 -1.10 -5.32
CA LEU A 45 1.27 -2.39 -5.62
C LEU A 45 0.99 -2.61 -7.11
N GLY A 46 1.25 -1.63 -7.98
CA GLY A 46 0.85 -1.69 -9.39
C GLY A 46 -0.67 -1.84 -9.58
N MET A 47 -1.47 -1.29 -8.65
CA MET A 47 -2.94 -1.35 -8.64
C MET A 47 -3.54 0.03 -8.86
N SER A 48 -4.80 0.07 -9.28
CA SER A 48 -5.57 1.32 -9.26
C SER A 48 -6.10 1.57 -7.84
N CYS A 49 -6.26 2.84 -7.44
CA CYS A 49 -6.93 3.20 -6.20
C CYS A 49 -8.33 2.57 -6.11
N ALA A 50 -9.04 2.50 -7.24
CA ALA A 50 -10.36 1.88 -7.33
C ALA A 50 -10.31 0.36 -7.06
N THR A 51 -9.24 -0.33 -7.46
CA THR A 51 -9.06 -1.76 -7.16
C THR A 51 -8.87 -1.97 -5.67
N ILE A 52 -7.96 -1.22 -5.04
CA ILE A 52 -7.74 -1.25 -3.58
C ILE A 52 -9.04 -0.93 -2.85
N GLN A 53 -9.72 0.13 -3.25
CA GLN A 53 -10.95 0.55 -2.58
C GLN A 53 -12.10 -0.46 -2.76
N ARG A 54 -12.23 -1.13 -3.92
CA ARG A 54 -13.21 -2.21 -4.09
C ARG A 54 -12.91 -3.41 -3.21
N THR A 55 -11.63 -3.78 -3.04
CA THR A 55 -11.24 -4.84 -2.11
C THR A 55 -11.57 -4.46 -0.67
N CYS A 56 -11.18 -3.26 -0.23
CA CYS A 56 -11.51 -2.76 1.11
C CYS A 56 -13.03 -2.74 1.36
N ARG A 57 -13.84 -2.23 0.42
CA ARG A 57 -15.30 -2.17 0.58
C ARG A 57 -15.96 -3.55 0.67
N ARG A 58 -15.50 -4.53 -0.11
CA ARG A 58 -16.01 -5.92 -0.02
C ARG A 58 -15.80 -6.52 1.37
N ASN A 59 -14.75 -6.07 2.03
CA ASN A 59 -14.31 -6.52 3.34
C ASN A 59 -14.74 -5.59 4.49
N GLY A 60 -15.73 -4.72 4.27
CA GLY A 60 -16.28 -3.82 5.30
C GLY A 60 -15.40 -2.61 5.66
N ILE A 61 -14.26 -2.43 4.99
CA ILE A 61 -13.33 -1.32 5.23
C ILE A 61 -13.74 -0.12 4.38
N GLN A 62 -14.50 0.81 4.98
CA GLN A 62 -14.96 2.01 4.28
C GLN A 62 -13.88 3.08 4.10
N ARG A 63 -12.95 3.18 5.07
CA ARG A 63 -11.91 4.22 5.09
C ARG A 63 -10.54 3.60 5.24
N TRP A 64 -9.62 4.09 4.43
CA TRP A 64 -8.21 3.70 4.47
C TRP A 64 -7.52 4.24 5.73
N PRO A 65 -6.80 3.41 6.52
CA PRO A 65 -6.36 3.76 7.86
C PRO A 65 -5.08 4.62 7.94
N SER A 66 -4.49 5.02 6.80
CA SER A 66 -3.21 5.75 6.77
C SER A 66 -3.18 7.01 7.63
N ARG A 67 -4.29 7.74 7.75
CA ARG A 67 -4.37 8.95 8.59
C ARG A 67 -4.15 8.63 10.06
N LYS A 68 -4.77 7.56 10.56
CA LYS A 68 -4.63 7.15 11.96
C LYS A 68 -3.22 6.62 12.23
N ILE A 69 -2.70 5.78 11.34
CA ILE A 69 -1.33 5.25 11.43
C ILE A 69 -0.32 6.39 11.44
N GLY A 70 -0.41 7.32 10.49
CA GLY A 70 0.50 8.47 10.44
C GLY A 70 0.41 9.39 11.68
N ALA A 71 -0.75 9.49 12.33
CA ALA A 71 -0.86 10.21 13.59
C ALA A 71 -0.15 9.49 14.74
N LEU A 72 -0.22 8.16 14.78
CA LEU A 72 0.51 7.33 15.76
C LEU A 72 2.01 7.39 15.50
N ASP A 73 2.45 7.24 14.25
CA ASP A 73 3.88 7.32 13.88
C ASP A 73 4.51 8.65 14.27
N ARG A 74 3.79 9.77 14.10
CA ARG A 74 4.27 11.09 14.57
C ARG A 74 4.44 11.14 16.09
N LYS A 75 3.51 10.55 16.86
CA LYS A 75 3.62 10.49 18.32
C LYS A 75 4.79 9.59 18.74
N ILE A 76 4.93 8.43 18.11
CA ILE A 76 6.02 7.47 18.32
C ILE A 76 7.37 8.15 18.06
N ALA A 77 7.55 8.78 16.89
CA ALA A 77 8.80 9.47 16.55
C ALA A 77 9.13 10.62 17.52
N LYS A 78 8.10 11.37 17.97
CA LYS A 78 8.29 12.41 18.98
C LYS A 78 8.74 11.81 20.31
N LEU A 79 8.16 10.71 20.75
CA LEU A 79 8.54 10.02 21.98
C LEU A 79 9.96 9.48 21.89
N GLU A 80 10.31 8.81 20.80
CA GLU A 80 11.67 8.30 20.56
C GLU A 80 12.70 9.41 20.69
N ASN A 81 12.49 10.55 20.02
CA ASN A 81 13.39 11.70 20.13
C ASN A 81 13.51 12.20 21.58
N ASN A 82 12.40 12.29 22.32
CA ASN A 82 12.44 12.69 23.73
C ASN A 82 13.15 11.67 24.63
N MET A 83 13.06 10.36 24.33
CA MET A 83 13.75 9.31 25.08
C MET A 83 15.27 9.43 24.97
N PHE A 84 15.79 9.80 23.79
CA PHE A 84 17.22 10.06 23.61
C PHE A 84 17.71 11.27 24.40
N LEU A 85 16.87 12.30 24.58
CA LEU A 85 17.25 13.56 25.23
C LEU A 85 17.17 13.53 26.78
N LYS A 86 16.41 12.61 27.38
CA LYS A 86 16.18 12.58 28.84
C LYS A 86 17.04 11.51 29.53
N ARG A 87 17.86 11.92 30.50
CA ARG A 87 18.72 11.00 31.29
C ARG A 87 17.98 10.27 32.43
N ASP A 88 16.93 10.89 32.97
CA ASP A 88 16.12 10.38 34.09
C ASP A 88 15.51 9.00 33.78
N ARG A 89 15.79 8.01 34.63
CA ARG A 89 15.34 6.62 34.41
C ARG A 89 13.83 6.47 34.54
N VAL A 90 13.19 7.16 35.49
CA VAL A 90 11.75 7.06 35.74
C VAL A 90 10.99 7.70 34.58
N LYS A 91 11.44 8.86 34.10
CA LYS A 91 10.84 9.51 32.92
C LYS A 91 11.01 8.65 31.67
N ARG A 92 12.19 8.04 31.47
CA ARG A 92 12.42 7.10 30.36
C ARG A 92 11.53 5.86 30.44
N ALA A 93 11.34 5.29 31.62
CA ALA A 93 10.43 4.15 31.81
C ALA A 93 8.98 4.51 31.46
N LYS A 94 8.50 5.69 31.88
CA LYS A 94 7.16 6.19 31.50
C LYS A 94 7.03 6.40 30.00
N MET A 95 8.04 6.99 29.35
CA MET A 95 8.02 7.18 27.89
C MET A 95 8.07 5.85 27.13
N LEU A 96 8.76 4.84 27.65
CA LEU A 96 8.80 3.50 27.06
C LEU A 96 7.42 2.81 27.14
N ASP A 97 6.72 2.97 28.27
CA ASP A 97 5.35 2.46 28.42
C ASP A 97 4.39 3.13 27.42
N GLU A 98 4.47 4.45 27.29
CA GLU A 98 3.67 5.19 26.31
C GLU A 98 3.99 4.79 24.88
N TRP A 99 5.27 4.61 24.54
CA TRP A 99 5.72 4.12 23.24
C TRP A 99 5.16 2.72 22.96
N ASN A 100 5.22 1.80 23.92
CA ASN A 100 4.66 0.46 23.80
C ASN A 100 3.15 0.49 23.55
N LYS A 101 2.42 1.36 24.23
CA LYS A 101 0.97 1.54 24.05
C LYS A 101 0.64 2.03 22.65
N LEU A 102 1.34 3.05 22.15
CA LEU A 102 1.12 3.59 20.81
C LEU A 102 1.51 2.59 19.71
N SER A 103 2.60 1.85 19.91
CA SER A 103 3.03 0.78 19.01
C SER A 103 2.01 -0.35 18.95
N ARG A 104 1.40 -0.70 20.09
CA ARG A 104 0.30 -1.67 20.14
C ARG A 104 -0.94 -1.16 19.43
N GLU A 105 -1.39 0.06 19.70
CA GLU A 105 -2.55 0.63 19.00
C GLU A 105 -2.32 0.69 17.48
N ARG A 106 -1.09 1.04 17.07
CA ARG A 106 -0.71 1.01 15.67
C ARG A 106 -0.86 -0.41 15.12
N MET A 107 -0.31 -1.40 15.82
CA MET A 107 -0.40 -2.82 15.43
C MET A 107 -1.84 -3.32 15.37
N ASP A 108 -2.70 -2.91 16.31
CA ASP A 108 -4.13 -3.29 16.32
C ASP A 108 -4.83 -2.85 15.03
N ILE A 109 -4.44 -1.71 14.45
CA ILE A 109 -4.95 -1.27 13.15
C ILE A 109 -4.52 -2.22 12.03
N TYR A 110 -3.26 -2.68 12.04
CA TYR A 110 -2.78 -3.67 11.07
C TYR A 110 -3.47 -5.01 11.25
N CYS A 111 -3.61 -5.49 12.48
CA CYS A 111 -4.30 -6.74 12.79
C CYS A 111 -5.77 -6.68 12.38
N TYR A 112 -6.48 -5.60 12.70
CA TYR A 112 -7.86 -5.37 12.26
C TYR A 112 -7.97 -5.40 10.73
N PHE A 113 -7.07 -4.69 10.04
CA PHE A 113 -7.07 -4.66 8.58
C PHE A 113 -6.75 -6.03 7.97
N MET A 114 -5.83 -6.79 8.57
CA MET A 114 -5.50 -8.17 8.16
C MET A 114 -6.62 -9.16 8.41
N SER A 115 -7.39 -8.98 9.48
CA SER A 115 -8.52 -9.88 9.78
C SER A 115 -9.69 -9.74 8.80
N LEU A 116 -9.68 -8.67 8.00
CA LEU A 116 -10.78 -8.34 7.09
C LEU A 116 -10.47 -8.67 5.63
N ILE A 117 -9.19 -8.76 5.23
CA ILE A 117 -8.80 -9.05 3.83
C ILE A 117 -8.40 -10.51 3.70
#